data_AF-A0A2T3J0N1-F1
#
_entry.id   AF-A0A2T3J0N1-F1
#
_cell.length_a   1.000
_cell.length_b   1.000
_cell.length_c   1.000
_cell.angle_alpha   90.00
_cell.angle_beta   90.00
_cell.angle_gamma   90.00
#
_symmetry.space_group_name_H-M   'P 1'
#
loop_
_entity.id
_entity.type
_entity.pdbx_description
1 polymer ?
#
loop_
_entity_poly.entity_id
_entity_poly.type
_entity_poly.pdbx_seq_one_letter_code
_entity_poly.pdbx_strand_id
1 'polypeptide(L)'
;MLKRVILAVTLLFSTFAISARSTDLTEFDYPLLLGDWYWFSNTDTGVESEGANYRAMNIKFKSNYRFVIRLLQIDGSVEEWDGIYDIDETTVTFLSHGQPEQQHSYMLSYNQFLLDGARFTKLAPENLPGNWRSSQITGKDVGDGVSEIALSLRPDFLFSAEVSGKNGKKKEHRGIYFIEDDRIVLIYEDGQQDSQYSLGSNTLTLSNQQFGMEAVMRRE
;
A
#
# COMPACT_ATOMS: atom_id res chain seq x y z
N MET A 1 -41.18 -31.40 -49.53
CA MET A 1 -39.86 -30.84 -49.20
C MET A 1 -39.98 -29.34 -48.99
N LEU A 2 -39.92 -28.86 -47.75
CA LEU A 2 -39.47 -27.48 -47.47
C LEU A 2 -39.03 -27.37 -46.00
N LYS A 3 -37.96 -26.60 -45.81
CA LYS A 3 -36.92 -26.75 -44.80
C LYS A 3 -37.35 -26.25 -43.41
N ARG A 4 -37.00 -27.01 -42.37
CA ARG A 4 -36.97 -26.54 -40.97
C ARG A 4 -35.78 -25.60 -40.83
N VAL A 5 -36.02 -24.34 -40.50
CA VAL A 5 -34.98 -23.40 -40.07
C VAL A 5 -34.97 -23.42 -38.55
N ILE A 6 -33.93 -24.03 -37.97
CA ILE A 6 -33.66 -23.98 -36.54
C ILE A 6 -32.89 -22.68 -36.30
N LEU A 7 -33.52 -21.75 -35.58
CA LEU A 7 -32.89 -20.51 -35.15
C LEU A 7 -32.01 -20.84 -33.93
N ALA A 8 -30.70 -20.87 -34.13
CA ALA A 8 -29.73 -21.01 -33.04
C ALA A 8 -29.64 -19.67 -32.29
N VAL A 9 -30.09 -19.67 -31.03
CA VAL A 9 -29.89 -18.55 -30.10
C VAL A 9 -28.49 -18.69 -29.51
N THR A 10 -27.55 -17.90 -30.01
CA THR A 10 -26.20 -17.78 -29.45
C THR A 10 -26.28 -16.83 -28.25
N LEU A 11 -26.20 -17.37 -27.02
CA LEU A 11 -26.00 -16.56 -25.83
C LEU A 11 -24.57 -16.00 -25.85
N LEU A 12 -24.44 -14.71 -26.14
CA LEU A 12 -23.25 -13.94 -25.85
C LEU A 12 -23.24 -13.67 -24.34
N PHE A 13 -22.57 -14.55 -23.57
CA PHE A 13 -22.16 -14.21 -22.22
C PHE A 13 -20.99 -13.23 -22.31
N SER A 14 -21.30 -11.93 -22.38
CA SER A 14 -20.34 -10.88 -22.08
C SER A 14 -20.03 -10.94 -20.59
N THR A 15 -18.93 -11.59 -20.23
CA THR A 15 -18.34 -11.49 -18.89
C THR A 15 -17.83 -10.07 -18.73
N PHE A 16 -18.64 -9.22 -18.10
CA PHE A 16 -18.12 -8.00 -17.48
C PHE A 16 -17.19 -8.44 -16.36
N ALA A 17 -15.88 -8.30 -16.59
CA ALA A 17 -14.89 -8.38 -15.52
C ALA A 17 -15.13 -7.17 -14.61
N ILE A 18 -15.99 -7.35 -13.62
CA ILE A 18 -16.03 -6.46 -12.46
C ILE A 18 -14.67 -6.65 -11.80
N SER A 19 -13.79 -5.64 -11.87
CA SER A 19 -12.56 -5.63 -11.07
C SER A 19 -12.95 -5.85 -9.62
N ALA A 20 -12.78 -7.07 -9.14
CA ALA A 20 -12.95 -7.40 -7.75
C ALA A 20 -11.90 -6.55 -7.01
N ARG A 21 -12.38 -5.62 -6.19
CA ARG A 21 -11.56 -4.98 -5.17
C ARG A 21 -10.95 -6.14 -4.37
N SER A 22 -9.62 -6.28 -4.35
CA SER A 22 -8.98 -7.07 -3.30
C SER A 22 -9.42 -6.41 -1.99
N THR A 23 -10.32 -7.08 -1.27
CA THR A 23 -10.71 -6.66 0.08
C THR A 23 -9.68 -7.11 1.11
N ASP A 24 -8.75 -7.97 0.67
CA ASP A 24 -7.68 -8.53 1.46
C ASP A 24 -6.32 -8.15 0.84
N LEU A 25 -5.65 -7.18 1.47
CA LEU A 25 -4.32 -6.72 1.06
C LEU A 25 -3.25 -7.81 1.21
N THR A 26 -3.55 -8.85 1.99
CA THR A 26 -2.62 -9.93 2.27
C THR A 26 -2.46 -10.91 1.12
N GLU A 27 -3.36 -10.85 0.13
CA GLU A 27 -3.32 -11.64 -1.12
C GLU A 27 -2.66 -10.89 -2.29
N PHE A 28 -2.28 -9.61 -2.11
CA PHE A 28 -1.66 -8.84 -3.18
C PHE A 28 -0.20 -9.28 -3.39
N ASP A 29 0.18 -9.57 -4.63
CA ASP A 29 1.47 -10.19 -4.97
C ASP A 29 2.69 -9.29 -4.69
N TYR A 30 2.52 -7.96 -4.73
CA TYR A 30 3.62 -6.99 -4.64
C TYR A 30 3.41 -5.96 -3.51
N PRO A 31 3.19 -6.37 -2.26
CA PRO A 31 2.71 -5.49 -1.18
C PRO A 31 3.61 -4.28 -0.92
N LEU A 32 4.92 -4.44 -1.14
CA LEU A 32 5.89 -3.36 -0.92
C LEU A 32 5.76 -2.23 -1.94
N LEU A 33 5.17 -2.47 -3.11
CA LEU A 33 4.94 -1.46 -4.14
C LEU A 33 3.84 -0.47 -3.72
N LEU A 34 2.87 -0.89 -2.91
CA LEU A 34 1.67 -0.11 -2.61
C LEU A 34 1.99 1.21 -1.90
N GLY A 35 1.22 2.26 -2.21
CA GLY A 35 1.37 3.57 -1.57
C GLY A 35 2.10 4.59 -2.43
N ASP A 36 2.58 5.64 -1.77
CA ASP A 36 3.11 6.86 -2.41
C ASP A 36 4.64 6.87 -2.47
N TRP A 37 5.17 7.01 -3.67
CA TRP A 37 6.59 7.08 -4.00
C TRP A 37 6.95 8.47 -4.48
N TYR A 38 8.09 8.99 -4.03
CA TYR A 38 8.51 10.35 -4.34
C TYR A 38 9.93 10.39 -4.90
N TRP A 39 10.08 11.07 -6.02
CA TRP A 39 11.37 11.51 -6.56
C TRP A 39 11.44 13.02 -6.50
N PHE A 40 12.62 13.54 -6.17
CA PHE A 40 12.91 14.97 -6.13
C PHE A 40 14.15 15.24 -6.97
N SER A 41 14.12 16.32 -7.75
CA SER A 41 15.29 16.83 -8.44
C SER A 41 16.38 17.17 -7.44
N ASN A 42 17.63 16.95 -7.83
CA ASN A 42 18.81 17.39 -7.08
C ASN A 42 19.26 18.82 -7.45
N THR A 43 18.53 19.48 -8.35
CA THR A 43 18.77 20.86 -8.80
C THR A 43 17.53 21.72 -8.59
N ASP A 44 17.76 23.01 -8.29
CA ASP A 44 16.70 24.01 -8.19
C ASP A 44 16.04 24.31 -9.56
N THR A 45 16.74 24.01 -10.65
CA THR A 45 16.27 24.17 -12.04
C THR A 45 15.54 22.94 -12.56
N GLY A 46 15.29 21.93 -11.73
CA GLY A 46 14.59 20.71 -12.14
C GLY A 46 15.30 19.91 -13.24
N VAL A 47 14.56 18.98 -13.83
CA VAL A 47 14.96 18.20 -15.00
C VAL A 47 14.05 18.55 -16.16
N GLU A 48 14.65 18.92 -17.29
CA GLU A 48 13.93 19.25 -18.52
C GLU A 48 13.39 17.98 -19.19
N SER A 49 12.10 17.96 -19.51
CA SER A 49 11.47 16.93 -20.32
C SER A 49 10.27 17.51 -21.06
N GLU A 50 10.15 17.21 -22.36
CA GLU A 50 9.03 17.63 -23.22
C GLU A 50 8.72 19.16 -23.19
N GLY A 51 9.75 19.99 -22.99
CA GLY A 51 9.60 21.46 -22.97
C GLY A 51 9.16 22.03 -21.62
N ALA A 52 9.03 21.21 -20.58
CA ALA A 52 8.78 21.62 -19.21
C ALA A 52 9.97 21.22 -18.30
N ASN A 53 10.06 21.85 -17.12
CA ASN A 53 11.08 21.51 -16.13
C ASN A 53 10.43 21.02 -14.84
N TYR A 54 10.79 19.81 -14.42
CA TYR A 54 10.15 19.12 -13.30
C TYR A 54 11.06 19.07 -12.08
N ARG A 55 10.52 19.42 -10.91
CA ARG A 55 11.26 19.39 -9.63
C ARG A 55 10.91 18.18 -8.76
N ALA A 56 9.76 17.56 -8.97
CA ALA A 56 9.38 16.36 -8.24
C ALA A 56 8.41 15.50 -9.05
N MET A 57 8.38 14.21 -8.73
CA MET A 57 7.43 13.24 -9.26
C MET A 57 6.88 12.41 -8.10
N ASN A 58 5.57 12.20 -8.09
CA ASN A 58 4.90 11.25 -7.20
C ASN A 58 4.27 10.14 -8.04
N ILE A 59 4.46 8.89 -7.61
CA ILE A 59 3.79 7.72 -8.17
C ILE A 59 3.05 7.03 -7.03
N LYS A 60 1.75 6.82 -7.20
CA LYS A 60 0.92 6.09 -6.25
C LYS A 60 0.44 4.79 -6.86
N PHE A 61 0.73 3.66 -6.23
CA PHE A 61 0.20 2.34 -6.60
C PHE A 61 -0.87 1.90 -5.61
N LYS A 62 -1.92 1.27 -6.13
CA LYS A 62 -3.03 0.71 -5.37
C LYS A 62 -3.22 -0.77 -5.65
N SER A 63 -3.64 -1.53 -4.64
CA SER A 63 -3.89 -2.98 -4.66
C SER A 63 -4.91 -3.42 -5.71
N ASN A 64 -5.73 -2.49 -6.23
CA ASN A 64 -6.64 -2.72 -7.34
C ASN A 64 -6.02 -2.49 -8.72
N TYR A 65 -4.69 -2.53 -8.83
CA TYR A 65 -3.91 -2.34 -10.05
C TYR A 65 -4.13 -0.99 -10.74
N ARG A 66 -4.53 0.04 -9.97
CA ARG A 66 -4.58 1.44 -10.47
C ARG A 66 -3.37 2.22 -9.98
N PHE A 67 -2.90 3.13 -10.83
CA PHE A 67 -1.86 4.07 -10.46
C PHE A 67 -2.31 5.51 -10.67
N VAL A 68 -1.60 6.43 -10.02
CA VAL A 68 -1.61 7.87 -10.34
C VAL A 68 -0.17 8.37 -10.35
N ILE A 69 0.24 9.06 -11.41
CA ILE A 69 1.51 9.77 -11.52
C ILE A 69 1.22 11.27 -11.48
N ARG A 70 1.98 12.01 -10.68
CA ARG A 70 1.94 13.47 -10.62
C ARG A 70 3.32 14.04 -10.86
N LEU A 71 3.46 14.97 -11.80
CA LEU A 71 4.68 15.72 -12.00
C LEU A 71 4.49 17.14 -11.52
N LEU A 72 5.41 17.60 -10.67
CA LEU A 72 5.44 18.96 -10.19
C LEU A 72 6.47 19.75 -10.99
N GLN A 73 6.00 20.73 -11.75
CA GLN A 73 6.85 21.67 -12.45
C GLN A 73 7.45 22.72 -11.49
N ILE A 74 8.50 23.41 -11.95
CA ILE A 74 9.17 24.46 -11.16
C ILE A 74 8.25 25.65 -10.88
N ASP A 75 7.38 25.99 -11.83
CA ASP A 75 6.40 27.06 -11.68
C ASP A 75 5.26 26.72 -10.70
N GLY A 76 5.25 25.48 -10.19
CA GLY A 76 4.27 24.97 -9.23
C GLY A 76 3.05 24.31 -9.87
N SER A 77 2.96 24.28 -11.21
CA SER A 77 1.91 23.52 -11.89
C SER A 77 2.11 22.00 -11.71
N VAL A 78 0.99 21.27 -11.75
CA VAL A 78 0.97 19.82 -11.58
C VAL A 78 0.31 19.18 -12.78
N GLU A 79 1.04 18.26 -13.40
CA GLU A 79 0.51 17.34 -14.41
C GLU A 79 0.14 16.03 -13.73
N GLU A 80 -0.99 15.42 -14.10
CA GLU A 80 -1.47 14.17 -13.52
C GLU A 80 -1.87 13.20 -14.63
N TRP A 81 -1.44 11.94 -14.48
CA TRP A 81 -1.90 10.81 -15.27
C TRP A 81 -2.36 9.70 -14.36
N ASP A 82 -3.44 9.04 -14.74
CA ASP A 82 -3.94 7.86 -14.05
C ASP A 82 -4.30 6.75 -15.05
N GLY A 83 -4.29 5.53 -14.55
CA GLY A 83 -4.48 4.37 -15.39
C GLY A 83 -4.46 3.07 -14.61
N ILE A 84 -4.21 1.99 -15.33
CA ILE A 84 -3.98 0.66 -14.77
C ILE A 84 -2.52 0.26 -14.99
N TYR A 85 -1.99 -0.55 -14.09
CA TYR A 85 -0.66 -1.11 -14.25
C TYR A 85 -0.68 -2.64 -14.19
N ASP A 86 0.27 -3.25 -14.89
CA ASP A 86 0.65 -4.65 -14.73
C ASP A 86 2.10 -4.70 -14.25
N ILE A 87 2.46 -5.73 -13.50
CA ILE A 87 3.80 -5.82 -12.90
C ILE A 87 4.26 -7.28 -12.75
N ASP A 88 5.52 -7.50 -13.13
CA ASP A 88 6.25 -8.75 -12.90
C ASP A 88 7.48 -8.50 -11.99
N GLU A 89 8.39 -9.47 -11.88
CA GLU A 89 9.58 -9.36 -11.01
C GLU A 89 10.56 -8.22 -11.39
N THR A 90 10.50 -7.71 -12.61
CA THR A 90 11.51 -6.79 -13.18
C THR A 90 10.93 -5.61 -13.92
N THR A 91 9.66 -5.70 -14.31
CA THR A 91 9.00 -4.77 -15.21
C THR A 91 7.67 -4.29 -14.63
N VAL A 92 7.42 -2.99 -14.74
CA VAL A 92 6.09 -2.40 -14.56
C VAL A 92 5.61 -1.83 -15.90
N THR A 93 4.37 -2.13 -16.25
CA THR A 93 3.72 -1.68 -17.48
C THR A 93 2.58 -0.74 -17.11
N PHE A 94 2.63 0.51 -17.60
CA PHE A 94 1.59 1.51 -17.39
C PHE A 94 0.70 1.63 -18.62
N LEU A 95 -0.62 1.62 -18.39
CA LEU A 95 -1.64 1.89 -19.40
C LEU A 95 -2.53 3.06 -18.96
N SER A 96 -2.33 4.21 -19.60
CA SER A 96 -3.15 5.43 -19.41
C SER A 96 -4.11 5.64 -20.59
N HIS A 97 -5.23 6.30 -20.34
CA HIS A 97 -6.20 6.59 -21.41
C HIS A 97 -5.60 7.48 -22.51
N GLY A 98 -5.72 7.05 -23.77
CA GLY A 98 -5.25 7.82 -24.92
C GLY A 98 -3.73 7.86 -25.09
N GLN A 99 -2.97 7.08 -24.32
CA GLN A 99 -1.53 6.96 -24.41
C GLN A 99 -1.13 5.53 -24.84
N PRO A 100 0.01 5.37 -25.54
CA PRO A 100 0.56 4.04 -25.75
C PRO A 100 0.94 3.39 -24.41
N GLU A 101 0.94 2.06 -24.40
CA GLU A 101 1.47 1.28 -23.29
C GLU A 101 2.96 1.64 -23.07
N GLN A 102 3.35 1.81 -21.81
CA GLN A 102 4.73 2.14 -21.44
C GLN A 102 5.28 1.08 -20.50
N GLN A 103 6.41 0.49 -20.89
CA GLN A 103 7.06 -0.59 -20.15
C GLN A 103 8.37 -0.07 -19.56
N HIS A 104 8.57 -0.28 -18.26
CA HIS A 104 9.71 0.25 -17.52
C HIS A 104 10.37 -0.84 -16.69
N SER A 105 11.70 -0.78 -16.63
CA SER A 105 12.47 -1.60 -15.71
C SER A 105 12.39 -1.04 -14.30
N TYR A 106 12.29 -1.93 -13.30
CA TYR A 106 12.30 -1.48 -11.91
C TYR A 106 13.11 -2.37 -10.98
N MET A 107 13.48 -1.79 -9.83
CA MET A 107 13.97 -2.52 -8.67
C MET A 107 13.26 -2.00 -7.42
N LEU A 108 12.82 -2.90 -6.56
CA LEU A 108 12.04 -2.56 -5.37
C LEU A 108 12.73 -3.07 -4.09
N SER A 109 12.69 -2.22 -3.08
CA SER A 109 12.92 -2.56 -1.68
C SER A 109 11.78 -2.01 -0.83
N TYR A 110 11.78 -2.24 0.47
CA TYR A 110 10.69 -1.80 1.36
C TYR A 110 10.51 -0.26 1.41
N ASN A 111 11.55 0.52 1.10
CA ASN A 111 11.50 2.00 1.13
C ASN A 111 12.10 2.69 -0.10
N GLN A 112 12.67 1.96 -1.06
CA GLN A 112 13.18 2.51 -2.32
C GLN A 112 12.60 1.79 -3.53
N PHE A 113 12.23 2.57 -4.54
CA PHE A 113 11.74 2.11 -5.84
C PHE A 113 12.59 2.79 -6.91
N LEU A 114 13.35 2.00 -7.67
CA LEU A 114 14.13 2.48 -8.81
C LEU A 114 13.32 2.21 -10.07
N LEU A 115 12.98 3.23 -10.84
CA LEU A 115 12.24 3.12 -12.10
C LEU A 115 13.08 3.74 -13.22
N ASP A 116 13.54 2.94 -14.17
CA ASP A 116 14.45 3.36 -15.25
C ASP A 116 15.64 4.21 -14.76
N GLY A 117 16.20 3.85 -13.61
CA GLY A 117 17.33 4.55 -12.98
C GLY A 117 16.96 5.76 -12.12
N ALA A 118 15.71 6.25 -12.16
CA ALA A 118 15.21 7.26 -11.24
C ALA A 118 14.88 6.65 -9.87
N ARG A 119 15.46 7.19 -8.79
CA ARG A 119 15.30 6.66 -7.43
C ARG A 119 14.17 7.38 -6.70
N PHE A 120 13.11 6.65 -6.41
CA PHE A 120 11.99 7.07 -5.59
C PHE A 120 12.15 6.57 -4.15
N THR A 121 11.64 7.34 -3.20
CA THR A 121 11.59 7.01 -1.78
C THR A 121 10.15 6.98 -1.30
N LYS A 122 9.82 5.98 -0.49
CA LYS A 122 8.51 5.88 0.17
C LYS A 122 8.48 6.76 1.41
N LEU A 123 7.40 7.50 1.61
CA LEU A 123 7.25 8.37 2.79
C LEU A 123 6.13 7.85 3.69
N ALA A 124 6.44 7.65 4.98
CA ALA A 124 5.43 7.30 5.97
C ALA A 124 4.49 8.51 6.23
N PRO A 125 3.20 8.26 6.51
CA PRO A 125 2.27 9.31 6.90
C PRO A 125 2.78 10.10 8.10
N GLU A 126 2.49 11.40 8.11
CA GLU A 126 2.81 12.24 9.24
C GLU A 126 2.18 11.69 10.52
N ASN A 127 2.94 11.68 11.60
CA ASN A 127 2.54 11.16 12.91
C ASN A 127 2.31 9.64 13.01
N LEU A 128 2.38 8.84 11.94
CA LEU A 128 2.26 7.37 12.11
C LEU A 128 3.52 6.76 12.77
N PRO A 129 4.74 7.11 12.34
CA PRO A 129 5.95 6.64 13.02
C PRO A 129 6.00 7.07 14.49
N GLY A 130 6.56 6.21 15.33
CA GLY A 130 6.69 6.43 16.77
C GLY A 130 6.58 5.14 17.57
N ASN A 131 6.71 5.31 18.88
CA ASN A 131 6.48 4.25 19.84
C ASN A 131 5.06 4.38 20.40
N TRP A 132 4.35 3.27 20.38
CA TRP A 132 2.96 3.15 20.74
C TRP A 132 2.80 2.08 21.79
N ARG A 133 2.08 2.37 22.86
CA ARG A 133 1.78 1.42 23.92
C ARG A 133 0.27 1.29 24.11
N SER A 134 -0.24 0.07 24.18
CA SER A 134 -1.66 -0.19 24.38
C SER A 134 -2.13 0.40 25.71
N SER A 135 -3.16 1.22 25.67
CA SER A 135 -3.91 1.68 26.84
C SER A 135 -5.17 0.87 27.09
N GLN A 136 -5.74 0.29 26.03
CA GLN A 136 -6.91 -0.58 26.07
C GLN A 136 -6.78 -1.62 24.97
N ILE A 137 -7.10 -2.87 25.31
CA ILE A 137 -7.17 -3.99 24.36
C ILE A 137 -8.52 -4.67 24.59
N THR A 138 -9.30 -4.86 23.53
CA THR A 138 -10.60 -5.54 23.58
C THR A 138 -10.70 -6.57 22.46
N GLY A 139 -11.55 -7.58 22.65
CA GLY A 139 -11.81 -8.61 21.65
C GLY A 139 -12.11 -9.97 22.27
N LYS A 140 -12.92 -10.78 21.58
CA LYS A 140 -13.40 -12.08 22.08
C LYS A 140 -12.26 -13.08 22.30
N ASP A 141 -11.24 -13.05 21.46
CA ASP A 141 -10.10 -13.98 21.51
C ASP A 141 -8.88 -13.40 22.24
N VAL A 142 -8.95 -12.15 22.71
CA VAL A 142 -7.82 -11.42 23.31
C VAL A 142 -7.94 -11.33 24.83
N GLY A 143 -9.16 -11.46 25.37
CA GLY A 143 -9.54 -11.11 26.74
C GLY A 143 -8.78 -11.81 27.87
N ASP A 144 -8.28 -13.03 27.67
CA ASP A 144 -7.73 -13.82 28.78
C ASP A 144 -6.20 -13.89 28.82
N GLY A 145 -5.51 -13.67 27.69
CA GLY A 145 -4.07 -13.92 27.58
C GLY A 145 -3.18 -12.67 27.57
N VAL A 146 -3.59 -11.60 26.89
CA VAL A 146 -2.75 -10.43 26.61
C VAL A 146 -2.97 -9.34 27.66
N SER A 147 -1.88 -8.78 28.18
CA SER A 147 -1.90 -7.65 29.12
C SER A 147 -1.44 -6.35 28.48
N GLU A 148 -0.55 -6.40 27.49
CA GLU A 148 0.04 -5.20 26.87
C GLU A 148 0.55 -5.51 25.46
N ILE A 149 0.43 -4.51 24.57
CA ILE A 149 1.05 -4.47 23.25
C ILE A 149 1.89 -3.20 23.16
N ALA A 150 3.17 -3.33 22.89
CA ALA A 150 4.05 -2.23 22.51
C ALA A 150 4.38 -2.37 21.01
N LEU A 151 4.28 -1.27 20.26
CA LEU A 151 4.53 -1.21 18.82
C LEU A 151 5.43 -0.02 18.51
N SER A 152 6.56 -0.28 17.86
CA SER A 152 7.42 0.76 17.29
C SER A 152 7.29 0.72 15.77
N LEU A 153 6.88 1.85 15.19
CA LEU A 153 6.81 2.06 13.75
C LEU A 153 7.89 3.07 13.35
N ARG A 154 8.83 2.66 12.50
CA ARG A 154 9.90 3.53 12.02
C ARG A 154 9.52 4.19 10.69
N PRO A 155 10.00 5.41 10.41
CA PRO A 155 9.69 6.12 9.17
C PRO A 155 10.19 5.42 7.90
N ASP A 156 11.11 4.45 8.03
CA ASP A 156 11.63 3.62 6.95
C ASP A 156 10.88 2.28 6.79
N PHE A 157 9.64 2.20 7.28
CA PHE A 157 8.73 1.05 7.11
C PHE A 157 9.16 -0.23 7.85
N LEU A 158 10.08 -0.12 8.80
CA LEU A 158 10.40 -1.19 9.75
C LEU A 158 9.51 -1.10 10.98
N PHE A 159 9.14 -2.24 11.55
CA PHE A 159 8.44 -2.28 12.84
C PHE A 159 9.04 -3.29 13.82
N SER A 160 8.74 -3.06 15.10
CA SER A 160 8.87 -4.06 16.15
C SER A 160 7.64 -4.05 17.04
N ALA A 161 7.07 -5.21 17.34
CA ALA A 161 5.96 -5.36 18.27
C ALA A 161 6.36 -6.31 19.42
N GLU A 162 6.00 -5.95 20.65
CA GLU A 162 6.08 -6.83 21.82
C GLU A 162 4.67 -7.05 22.36
N VAL A 163 4.26 -8.31 22.44
CA VAL A 163 3.00 -8.72 23.05
C VAL A 163 3.31 -9.39 24.39
N SER A 164 2.89 -8.77 25.48
CA SER A 164 3.06 -9.30 26.83
C SER A 164 1.76 -9.95 27.30
N GLY A 165 1.87 -11.17 27.84
CA GLY A 165 0.76 -11.90 28.42
C GLY A 165 0.68 -11.78 29.94
N LYS A 166 -0.51 -12.04 30.52
CA LYS A 166 -0.75 -11.99 31.99
C LYS A 166 0.12 -12.97 32.79
N ASN A 167 0.64 -14.01 32.14
CA ASN A 167 1.54 -15.00 32.73
C ASN A 167 3.03 -14.60 32.67
N GLY A 168 3.34 -13.37 32.22
CA GLY A 168 4.71 -12.88 32.06
C GLY A 168 5.42 -13.37 30.80
N LYS A 169 4.78 -14.18 29.95
CA LYS A 169 5.33 -14.55 28.63
C LYS A 169 5.28 -13.35 27.71
N LYS A 170 6.32 -13.21 26.89
CA LYS A 170 6.44 -12.18 25.86
C LYS A 170 6.63 -12.83 24.50
N LYS A 171 6.03 -12.24 23.47
CA LYS A 171 6.31 -12.55 22.06
C LYS A 171 6.76 -11.28 21.36
N GLU A 172 7.88 -11.35 20.66
CA GLU A 172 8.39 -10.25 19.86
C GLU A 172 8.23 -10.57 18.37
N HIS A 173 7.79 -9.57 17.60
CA HIS A 173 7.73 -9.60 16.15
C HIS A 173 8.53 -8.43 15.59
N ARG A 174 9.29 -8.68 14.53
CA ARG A 174 10.03 -7.64 13.80
C ARG A 174 9.87 -7.91 12.32
N GLY A 175 9.81 -6.84 11.55
CA GLY A 175 9.68 -6.95 10.11
C GLY A 175 9.39 -5.62 9.47
N ILE A 176 8.60 -5.67 8.41
CA ILE A 176 8.25 -4.51 7.60
C ILE A 176 6.75 -4.27 7.67
N TYR A 177 6.34 -3.02 7.53
CA TYR A 177 4.94 -2.68 7.40
C TYR A 177 4.66 -1.94 6.11
N PHE A 178 3.47 -2.11 5.56
CA PHE A 178 2.97 -1.27 4.48
C PHE A 178 1.56 -0.80 4.81
N ILE A 179 1.13 0.24 4.10
CA ILE A 179 -0.16 0.88 4.30
C ILE A 179 -0.85 1.05 2.95
N GLU A 180 -2.17 0.96 2.98
CA GLU A 180 -3.02 1.41 1.90
C GLU A 180 -4.30 1.99 2.52
N ASP A 181 -4.63 3.23 2.16
CA ASP A 181 -5.75 3.96 2.73
C ASP A 181 -5.72 3.93 4.28
N ASP A 182 -6.70 3.31 4.92
CA ASP A 182 -6.82 3.15 6.38
C ASP A 182 -6.39 1.76 6.87
N ARG A 183 -5.65 1.01 6.06
CA ARG A 183 -5.11 -0.31 6.40
C ARG A 183 -3.61 -0.24 6.65
N ILE A 184 -3.17 -1.01 7.64
CA ILE A 184 -1.77 -1.28 7.93
C ILE A 184 -1.58 -2.79 7.98
N VAL A 185 -0.57 -3.27 7.28
CA VAL A 185 -0.20 -4.69 7.27
C VAL A 185 1.21 -4.81 7.81
N LEU A 186 1.40 -5.66 8.82
CA LEU A 186 2.67 -6.01 9.42
C LEU A 186 3.11 -7.37 8.85
N ILE A 187 4.26 -7.43 8.17
CA ILE A 187 4.85 -8.67 7.64
C ILE A 187 6.09 -9.01 8.46
N TYR A 188 6.15 -10.23 8.97
CA TYR A 188 7.24 -10.74 9.81
C TYR A 188 7.50 -12.23 9.53
N GLU A 189 8.55 -12.80 10.13
CA GLU A 189 9.06 -14.14 9.76
C GLU A 189 8.01 -15.26 9.84
N ASP A 190 7.15 -15.25 10.86
CA ASP A 190 6.12 -16.28 11.09
C ASP A 190 4.72 -15.89 10.60
N GLY A 191 4.57 -14.82 9.81
CA GLY A 191 3.30 -14.48 9.16
C GLY A 191 3.07 -12.99 8.91
N GLN A 192 1.79 -12.65 8.76
CA GLN A 192 1.36 -11.29 8.52
C GLN A 192 0.11 -10.95 9.34
N GLN A 193 -0.04 -9.68 9.68
CA GLN A 193 -1.20 -9.16 10.39
C GLN A 193 -1.72 -7.92 9.68
N ASP A 194 -2.96 -8.00 9.18
CA ASP A 194 -3.70 -6.87 8.63
C ASP A 194 -4.55 -6.20 9.73
N SER A 195 -4.60 -4.88 9.77
CA SER A 195 -5.45 -4.12 10.66
C SER A 195 -5.93 -2.85 9.97
N GLN A 196 -7.17 -2.46 10.24
CA GLN A 196 -7.60 -1.08 10.03
C GLN A 196 -6.96 -0.20 11.09
N TYR A 197 -6.47 0.98 10.72
CA TYR A 197 -5.90 1.95 11.65
C TYR A 197 -6.59 3.31 11.60
N SER A 198 -6.64 3.97 12.74
CA SER A 198 -7.05 5.38 12.85
C SER A 198 -6.02 6.13 13.68
N LEU A 199 -5.61 7.31 13.18
CA LEU A 199 -4.52 8.09 13.76
C LEU A 199 -5.02 9.46 14.25
N GLY A 200 -4.79 9.73 15.52
CA GLY A 200 -4.78 11.08 16.08
C GLY A 200 -3.35 11.48 16.47
N SER A 201 -3.14 12.70 16.96
CA SER A 201 -1.79 13.20 17.30
C SER A 201 -1.02 12.27 18.26
N ASN A 202 -1.71 11.75 19.30
CA ASN A 202 -1.14 10.89 20.34
C ASN A 202 -1.91 9.59 20.57
N THR A 203 -2.76 9.21 19.60
CA THR A 203 -3.56 7.99 19.69
C THR A 203 -3.49 7.23 18.38
N LEU A 204 -3.20 5.94 18.45
CA LEU A 204 -3.28 5.00 17.33
C LEU A 204 -4.28 3.92 17.72
N THR A 205 -5.35 3.77 16.96
CA THR A 205 -6.30 2.66 17.14
C THR A 205 -6.07 1.64 16.04
N LEU A 206 -5.86 0.37 16.40
CA LEU A 206 -5.75 -0.75 15.49
C LEU A 206 -6.96 -1.67 15.68
N SER A 207 -7.65 -2.00 14.59
CA SER A 207 -8.80 -2.92 14.60
C SER A 207 -8.58 -4.04 13.60
N ASN A 208 -8.66 -5.28 14.05
CA ASN A 208 -8.63 -6.47 13.21
C ASN A 208 -9.98 -7.16 13.28
N GLN A 209 -10.71 -7.15 12.16
CA GLN A 209 -12.05 -7.74 12.08
C GLN A 209 -12.03 -9.27 12.11
N GLN A 210 -10.96 -9.90 11.61
CA GLN A 210 -10.83 -11.37 11.54
C GLN A 210 -10.77 -12.00 12.94
N PHE A 211 -10.04 -11.39 13.87
CA PHE A 211 -9.89 -11.84 15.26
C PHE A 211 -10.77 -11.05 16.24
N GLY A 212 -11.53 -10.06 15.73
CA GLY A 212 -12.36 -9.17 16.54
C GLY A 212 -11.56 -8.41 17.61
N MET A 213 -10.30 -8.08 17.32
CA MET A 213 -9.39 -7.38 18.23
C MET A 213 -9.39 -5.88 17.95
N GLU A 214 -9.47 -5.08 19.00
CA GLU A 214 -9.21 -3.64 18.94
C GLU A 214 -8.18 -3.25 20.01
N ALA A 215 -7.14 -2.53 19.60
CA ALA A 215 -6.13 -1.97 20.48
C ALA A 215 -6.10 -0.45 20.34
N VAL A 216 -6.37 0.26 21.44
CA VAL A 216 -6.21 1.71 21.54
C VAL A 216 -4.85 1.99 22.18
N MET A 217 -3.95 2.58 21.40
CA MET A 217 -2.57 2.84 21.78
C MET A 217 -2.33 4.33 22.03
N ARG A 218 -1.42 4.63 22.95
CA ARG A 218 -0.94 5.98 23.24
C ARG A 218 0.51 6.11 22.80
N ARG A 219 0.85 7.29 22.28
CA ARG A 219 2.23 7.64 21.97
C ARG A 219 3.05 7.75 23.25
N GLU A 220 4.25 7.19 23.24
CA GLU A 220 5.27 7.41 24.28
C GLU A 220 6.05 8.71 24.07
#